data_AF-A0A9Q1BZJ9-F1
#
_entry.id   AF-A0A9Q1BZJ9-F1
#
_cell.length_a   1.000
_cell.length_b   1.000
_cell.length_c   1.000
_cell.angle_alpha   90.00
_cell.angle_beta   90.00
_cell.angle_gamma   90.00
#
_symmetry.space_group_name_H-M   'P 1'
#
loop_
_entity.id
_entity.type
_entity.pdbx_description
1 polymer ?
#
loop_
_entity_poly.entity_id
_entity_poly.type
_entity_poly.pdbx_seq_one_letter_code
_entity_poly.pdbx_strand_id
1 'polypeptide(L)'
;MDEGNFDWSFLPERLRRKLLPFQLKGVRYAIEKHGRCLIGDEMGLGKTLQAIAAAYYYHSEWPVLVVLPSSMKYPWIEELEKWLPCLQPNEINLISSSTDV
;
A
#
# COMPACT_ATOMS: atom_id res chain seq x y z
N MET A 1 -7.95 -3.02 25.58
CA MET A 1 -7.46 -2.95 24.18
C MET A 1 -6.77 -4.26 23.94
N ASP A 2 -7.49 -5.21 23.36
CA ASP A 2 -6.94 -6.53 23.09
C ASP A 2 -5.79 -6.37 22.10
N GLU A 3 -4.57 -6.65 22.56
CA GLU A 3 -3.43 -7.03 21.72
C GLU A 3 -3.71 -8.41 21.07
N GLY A 4 -4.95 -8.59 20.57
CA GLY A 4 -5.38 -9.73 19.81
C GLY A 4 -4.51 -9.81 18.56
N ASN A 5 -3.94 -10.99 18.38
CA ASN A 5 -3.06 -11.38 17.29
C ASN A 5 -3.76 -11.08 15.95
N PHE A 6 -3.49 -9.90 15.38
CA PHE A 6 -4.05 -9.53 14.07
C PHE A 6 -3.43 -10.47 13.04
N ASP A 7 -4.26 -11.11 12.23
CA ASP A 7 -3.73 -12.04 11.23
C ASP A 7 -3.06 -11.27 10.10
N TRP A 8 -1.73 -11.40 10.01
CA TRP A 8 -0.90 -10.81 8.97
C TRP A 8 -0.61 -11.80 7.83
N SER A 9 -1.24 -12.99 7.82
CA SER A 9 -1.04 -14.02 6.79
C SER A 9 -1.43 -13.56 5.39
N PHE A 10 -2.35 -12.59 5.28
CA PHE A 10 -2.73 -12.01 4.00
C PHE A 10 -1.58 -11.27 3.32
N LEU A 11 -0.62 -10.69 4.05
CA LEU A 11 0.46 -9.92 3.42
C LEU A 11 1.48 -10.84 2.74
N PRO A 12 2.03 -10.46 1.57
CA PRO A 12 3.17 -11.13 0.97
C PRO A 12 4.34 -11.19 1.96
N GLU A 13 5.02 -12.33 2.05
CA GLU A 13 6.06 -12.59 3.06
C GLU A 13 7.17 -11.53 3.07
N ARG A 14 7.59 -11.05 1.88
CA ARG A 14 8.60 -9.99 1.75
C ARG A 14 8.12 -8.66 2.33
N LEU A 15 6.87 -8.27 2.04
CA LEU A 15 6.27 -7.04 2.55
C LEU A 15 6.08 -7.11 4.07
N ARG A 16 5.53 -8.22 4.57
CA ARG A 16 5.32 -8.48 6.00
C ARG A 16 6.63 -8.38 6.80
N ARG A 17 7.72 -8.95 6.31
CA ARG A 17 9.03 -8.89 6.99
C ARG A 17 9.67 -7.51 6.97
N LYS A 18 9.32 -6.66 6.01
CA LYS A 18 9.91 -5.31 5.89
C LYS A 18 9.21 -4.29 6.79
N LEU A 19 7.92 -4.45 7.02
CA LEU A 19 7.13 -3.51 7.84
C LEU A 19 7.62 -3.48 9.29
N LEU A 20 7.85 -2.27 9.79
CA LEU A 20 8.23 -2.03 11.18
C LEU A 20 7.00 -2.13 12.11
N PRO A 21 7.16 -2.39 13.41
CA PRO A 21 6.02 -2.56 14.33
C PRO A 21 5.04 -1.38 14.35
N PHE A 22 5.52 -0.13 14.24
CA PHE A 22 4.63 1.04 14.19
C PHE A 22 3.88 1.14 12.85
N GLN A 23 4.52 0.70 11.75
CA GLN A 23 3.90 0.67 10.42
C GLN A 23 2.75 -0.34 10.39
N LEU A 24 2.94 -1.51 11.01
CA LEU A 24 1.87 -2.50 11.18
C LEU A 24 0.68 -1.93 11.98
N LYS A 25 0.95 -1.11 13.01
CA LYS A 25 -0.13 -0.41 13.73
C LYS A 25 -0.88 0.56 12.81
N GLY A 26 -0.18 1.29 11.94
CA GLY A 26 -0.78 2.18 10.93
C GLY A 26 -1.65 1.42 9.92
N VAL A 27 -1.16 0.29 9.40
CA VAL A 27 -1.93 -0.59 8.49
C VAL A 27 -3.17 -1.15 9.18
N ARG A 28 -3.03 -1.66 10.42
CA ARG A 28 -4.16 -2.15 11.21
C ARG A 28 -5.20 -1.05 11.42
N TYR A 29 -4.76 0.16 11.77
CA TYR A 29 -5.64 1.30 11.92
C TYR A 29 -6.41 1.62 10.62
N ALA A 30 -5.74 1.57 9.46
CA ALA A 30 -6.39 1.75 8.17
C ALA A 30 -7.50 0.71 7.93
N ILE A 31 -7.22 -0.55 8.23
CA ILE A 31 -8.16 -1.67 8.08
C ILE A 31 -9.36 -1.53 9.02
N GLU A 32 -9.11 -1.24 10.30
CA GLU A 32 -10.16 -1.00 11.31
C GLU A 32 -11.04 0.22 10.98
N LYS A 33 -10.55 1.15 10.15
CA LYS A 33 -11.29 2.31 9.63
C LYS A 33 -11.83 2.09 8.21
N HIS A 34 -11.94 0.85 7.74
CA HIS A 34 -12.47 0.50 6.42
C HIS A 34 -11.76 1.24 5.28
N GLY A 35 -10.43 1.35 5.37
CA GLY A 35 -9.59 2.02 4.38
C GLY A 35 -9.56 3.55 4.50
N ARG A 36 -10.40 4.14 5.36
CA ARG A 36 -10.50 5.60 5.50
C ARG A 36 -9.62 6.13 6.64
N CYS A 37 -8.35 6.38 6.34
CA CYS A 37 -7.39 6.91 7.31
C CYS A 37 -6.42 7.93 6.72
N LEU A 38 -5.77 8.71 7.58
CA LEU A 38 -4.59 9.50 7.24
C LEU A 38 -3.35 8.84 7.87
N ILE A 39 -2.39 8.46 7.03
CA ILE A 39 -1.07 7.98 7.49
C ILE A 39 -0.16 9.21 7.66
N GLY A 40 -0.09 9.72 8.89
CA GLY A 40 0.57 10.98 9.24
C GLY A 40 2.02 10.87 9.70
N ASP A 41 2.68 9.73 9.50
CA ASP A 41 4.06 9.52 9.98
C ASP A 41 5.06 10.52 9.36
N GLU A 42 6.19 10.73 10.03
CA GLU A 42 7.24 11.62 9.55
C GLU A 42 7.79 11.21 8.16
N MET A 43 8.37 12.18 7.45
CA MET A 43 9.01 11.95 6.17
C MET A 43 10.18 10.96 6.33
N GLY A 44 10.33 10.03 5.39
CA GLY A 44 11.36 9.00 5.44
C GLY A 44 10.98 7.71 6.19
N LEU A 45 9.88 7.69 6.96
CA LEU A 45 9.44 6.50 7.71
C LEU A 45 8.69 5.45 6.88
N GLY A 46 8.74 5.51 5.54
CA GLY A 46 8.17 4.46 4.68
C GLY A 46 6.64 4.43 4.64
N LYS A 47 5.98 5.60 4.58
CA LYS A 47 4.51 5.71 4.43
C LYS A 47 3.97 4.99 3.19
N THR A 48 4.72 5.01 2.10
CA THR A 48 4.37 4.28 0.87
C THR A 48 4.17 2.80 1.13
N LEU A 49 5.09 2.17 1.89
CA LEU A 49 5.01 0.75 2.23
C LEU A 49 3.76 0.43 3.05
N GLN A 50 3.40 1.31 4.00
CA GLN A 50 2.16 1.18 4.77
C GLN A 50 0.92 1.30 3.89
N ALA A 51 0.89 2.30 2.99
CA ALA A 51 -0.23 2.50 2.08
C ALA A 51 -0.42 1.29 1.16
N ILE A 52 0.66 0.74 0.61
CA ILE A 52 0.65 -0.48 -0.20
C ILE A 52 0.10 -1.66 0.60
N ALA A 53 0.59 -1.88 1.83
CA ALA A 53 0.13 -2.96 2.69
C ALA A 53 -1.36 -2.84 3.06
N ALA A 54 -1.83 -1.62 3.32
CA ALA A 54 -3.24 -1.35 3.58
C ALA A 54 -4.10 -1.58 2.31
N ALA A 55 -3.65 -1.13 1.15
CA ALA A 55 -4.35 -1.35 -0.13
C ALA A 55 -4.43 -2.83 -0.51
N TYR A 56 -3.37 -3.60 -0.21
CA TYR A 56 -3.32 -5.03 -0.49
C TYR A 56 -4.34 -5.86 0.30
N TYR A 57 -4.71 -5.40 1.51
CA TYR A 57 -5.78 -6.04 2.28
C TYR A 57 -7.10 -6.09 1.47
N TYR A 58 -7.35 -5.09 0.64
CA TYR A 58 -8.55 -4.98 -0.22
C TYR A 58 -8.31 -5.45 -1.66
N HIS A 59 -7.32 -6.32 -1.92
CA HIS A 59 -6.99 -6.74 -3.29
C HIS A 59 -8.13 -7.45 -4.03
N SER A 60 -9.09 -8.04 -3.32
CA SER A 60 -10.30 -8.62 -3.93
C SER A 60 -11.26 -7.58 -4.51
N GLU A 61 -11.11 -6.30 -4.13
CA GLU A 61 -11.96 -5.17 -4.55
C GLU A 61 -11.29 -4.27 -5.59
N TRP A 62 -10.09 -4.63 -6.07
CA TRP A 62 -9.39 -3.88 -7.09
C TRP A 62 -10.20 -3.78 -8.39
N PRO A 63 -10.08 -2.66 -9.14
CA PRO A 63 -8.91 -1.79 -9.26
C PRO A 63 -8.72 -0.75 -8.14
N VAL A 64 -7.46 -0.41 -7.83
CA VAL A 64 -7.09 0.67 -6.91
C VAL A 64 -6.55 1.90 -7.66
N LEU A 65 -6.96 3.11 -7.27
CA LEU A 65 -6.45 4.36 -7.83
C LEU A 65 -5.48 5.01 -6.85
N VAL A 66 -4.24 5.25 -7.30
CA VAL A 66 -3.25 6.00 -6.53
C VAL A 66 -3.06 7.38 -7.18
N VAL A 67 -3.29 8.44 -6.41
CA VAL A 67 -3.10 9.83 -6.85
C VAL A 67 -1.90 10.43 -6.16
N LEU A 68 -0.98 10.99 -6.95
CA LEU A 68 0.32 11.48 -6.49
C LEU A 68 0.92 12.51 -7.48
N PRO A 69 1.90 13.34 -7.08
CA PRO A 69 2.60 14.25 -7.97
C PRO A 69 3.33 13.51 -9.11
N SER A 70 3.45 14.13 -10.30
CA SER A 70 4.05 13.47 -11.48
C SER A 70 5.45 12.88 -11.25
N SER A 71 6.27 13.51 -10.41
CA SER A 71 7.62 13.03 -10.07
C SER A 71 7.63 11.72 -9.26
N MET A 72 6.52 11.36 -8.62
CA MET A 72 6.42 10.17 -7.77
C MET A 72 5.87 8.94 -8.50
N LYS A 73 5.48 9.07 -9.77
CA LYS A 73 4.86 8.00 -10.57
C LYS A 73 5.75 6.76 -10.67
N TYR A 74 6.94 6.92 -11.23
CA TYR A 74 7.87 5.80 -11.39
C TYR A 74 8.32 5.19 -10.04
N PRO A 75 8.70 5.99 -9.02
CA PRO A 75 9.00 5.43 -7.69
C PRO A 75 7.87 4.59 -7.09
N TRP A 76 6.61 4.97 -7.32
CA TRP A 76 5.46 4.17 -6.87
C TRP A 76 5.29 2.87 -7.64
N ILE A 77 5.50 2.89 -8.97
CA ILE A 77 5.48 1.69 -9.80
C ILE A 77 6.53 0.68 -9.31
N GLU A 78 7.77 1.13 -9.12
CA GLU A 78 8.86 0.29 -8.63
C GLU A 78 8.56 -0.33 -7.26
N GLU A 79 7.97 0.44 -6.34
CA GLU A 79 7.60 -0.08 -5.02
C GLU A 79 6.41 -1.06 -5.11
N LEU A 80 5.42 -0.82 -5.98
CA LEU A 80 4.32 -1.76 -6.20
C LEU A 80 4.84 -3.10 -6.74
N GLU A 81 5.66 -3.09 -7.79
CA GLU A 81 6.25 -4.30 -8.38
C GLU A 81 7.14 -5.06 -7.39
N LYS A 82 7.90 -4.33 -6.58
CA LYS A 82 8.80 -4.90 -5.58
C LYS A 82 8.07 -5.59 -4.44
N TRP A 83 6.94 -5.04 -3.99
CA TRP A 83 6.25 -5.52 -2.79
C TRP A 83 5.03 -6.41 -3.08
N LEU A 84 4.43 -6.32 -4.27
CA LEU A 84 3.21 -7.04 -4.65
C LEU A 84 3.51 -8.07 -5.74
N PRO A 85 3.88 -9.31 -5.38
CA PRO A 85 4.32 -10.31 -6.37
C PRO A 85 3.20 -10.80 -7.30
N CYS A 86 1.94 -10.54 -6.96
CA CYS A 86 0.79 -10.88 -7.79
C CYS A 86 0.52 -9.87 -8.89
N LEU A 87 1.14 -8.68 -8.83
CA LEU A 87 0.90 -7.58 -9.73
C LEU A 87 1.93 -7.60 -10.85
N GLN A 88 1.49 -7.80 -12.08
CA GLN A 88 2.32 -7.78 -13.27
C GLN A 88 2.47 -6.34 -13.80
N PRO A 89 3.58 -5.98 -14.45
CA PRO A 89 3.80 -4.61 -14.95
C PRO A 89 2.70 -4.11 -15.91
N ASN A 90 2.09 -5.02 -16.69
CA ASN A 90 1.01 -4.70 -17.61
C ASN A 90 -0.35 -4.45 -16.92
N GLU A 91 -0.48 -4.74 -15.62
CA GLU A 91 -1.68 -4.45 -14.83
C GLU A 91 -1.64 -3.04 -14.22
N ILE A 92 -0.50 -2.35 -14.32
CA ILE A 92 -0.32 -0.97 -13.85
C ILE A 92 -0.61 0.01 -14.99
N ASN A 93 -1.72 0.73 -14.87
CA ASN A 93 -2.06 1.80 -15.81
C ASN A 93 -1.49 3.14 -15.34
N LEU A 94 -0.55 3.69 -16.11
CA LEU A 94 0.06 4.99 -15.84
C LEU A 94 -0.66 6.09 -16.62
N ILE A 95 -1.45 6.91 -15.91
CA ILE A 95 -2.16 8.05 -16.50
C ILE A 95 -1.25 9.28 -16.46
N SER A 96 -0.87 9.82 -17.62
CA SER A 96 0.03 10.97 -17.74
C SER A 96 -0.66 12.25 -18.21
N SER A 97 -1.70 12.11 -19.02
CA SER A 97 -2.48 13.20 -19.63
C SER A 97 -3.98 12.88 -19.60
N SER A 98 -4.82 13.91 -19.78
CA SER A 98 -6.28 13.75 -19.99
C SER A 98 -6.65 12.99 -21.27
N THR A 99 -5.66 12.65 -22.10
CA THR A 99 -5.80 11.81 -23.31
C THR A 99 -5.53 10.33 -23.08
N ASP A 100 -5.08 9.92 -21.89
CA ASP A 100 -4.62 8.55 -21.61
C ASP A 100 -5.75 7.63 -21.06
N VAL A 101 -7.00 7.88 -21.45
CA VAL A 101 -8.19 7.12 -21.00
C VAL A 101 -8.84 6.40 -22.18
#